data_AF-A0AAV1U960-F1
#
_entry.id   AF-A0AAV1U960-F1
#
_cell.length_a   1.000
_cell.length_b   1.000
_cell.length_c   1.000
_cell.angle_alpha   90.00
_cell.angle_beta   90.00
_cell.angle_gamma   90.00
#
_symmetry.space_group_name_H-M   'P 1'
#
loop_
_entity.id
_entity.type
_entity.pdbx_description
1 polymer ?
#
loop_
_entity_poly.entity_id
_entity_poly.type
_entity_poly.pdbx_seq_one_letter_code
_entity_poly.pdbx_strand_id
1 'polypeptide(L)'
;MMTSSLVPTTSSRRQQTDEPLTWDDAYTRHVTLVLSSILFERKDFCHVFSTEEVALATRFLGDFQPLEQQLYARLLQRQGGWIKTTSLFRYFIPYNEIEFKRDELLDKTQSGREQLVQSVNNTDVQRVVRVMLDAGFVEAFPVTSTASRLPHMATVADHDRFNNDKLKQEQERATLDTVLTAVARCASTLELSILFKKMTGSKKHGTKVDLMAAVRNVAKTQKRINGSRLPVAQFMQQYLARVVPSRGKTIG
;
A
#
# COMPACT_ATOMS: atom_id res chain seq x y z
N MET A 1 -1.76 19.75 71.99
CA MET A 1 -0.82 20.12 70.92
C MET A 1 -0.16 18.85 70.42
N MET A 2 -0.02 18.71 69.08
CA MET A 2 0.64 17.59 68.36
C MET A 2 -0.09 16.24 68.38
N THR A 3 -0.14 15.39 67.36
CA THR A 3 -0.24 15.43 65.87
C THR A 3 -0.35 13.97 65.42
N SER A 4 -1.14 13.71 64.37
CA SER A 4 -1.05 12.64 63.36
C SER A 4 -0.82 11.17 63.75
N SER A 5 -1.76 10.31 63.32
CA SER A 5 -1.41 9.03 62.69
C SER A 5 -2.55 8.47 61.80
N LEU A 6 -2.19 8.20 60.53
CA LEU A 6 -2.60 7.10 59.63
C LEU A 6 -4.10 6.88 59.30
N VAL A 7 -4.47 6.99 58.02
CA VAL A 7 -4.52 5.90 57.01
C VAL A 7 -5.01 6.47 55.66
N PRO A 8 -4.52 5.99 54.50
CA PRO A 8 -4.87 6.49 53.18
C PRO A 8 -6.08 5.74 52.60
N THR A 9 -7.10 6.48 52.17
CA THR A 9 -8.21 5.89 51.40
C THR A 9 -7.76 5.65 49.96
N THR A 10 -7.40 4.40 49.69
CA THR A 10 -7.39 3.86 48.34
C THR A 10 -8.84 3.81 47.83
N SER A 11 -9.13 4.50 46.74
CA SER A 11 -10.25 4.13 45.87
C SER A 11 -9.88 4.47 44.44
N SER A 12 -9.10 3.56 43.86
CA SER A 12 -8.87 3.43 42.44
C SER A 12 -10.21 3.16 41.75
N ARG A 13 -10.83 4.19 41.16
CA ARG A 13 -11.91 4.04 40.20
C ARG A 13 -11.40 4.52 38.85
N ARG A 14 -10.71 3.62 38.14
CA ARG A 14 -10.46 3.78 36.70
C ARG A 14 -11.82 3.79 36.00
N GLN A 15 -12.33 4.97 35.67
CA GLN A 15 -13.32 5.10 34.62
C GLN A 15 -12.56 4.98 33.30
N GLN A 16 -12.54 3.77 32.74
CA GLN A 16 -12.39 3.61 31.29
C GLN A 16 -13.67 4.16 30.69
N THR A 17 -13.62 5.39 30.20
CA THR A 17 -14.61 5.88 29.25
C THR A 17 -14.39 5.12 27.94
N ASP A 18 -15.37 4.30 27.56
CA ASP A 18 -15.58 3.79 26.21
C ASP A 18 -15.93 4.96 25.27
N GLU A 19 -15.00 5.92 25.10
CA GLU A 19 -15.10 6.85 23.99
C GLU A 19 -14.79 6.06 22.71
N PRO A 20 -15.67 6.08 21.69
CA PRO A 20 -15.34 5.50 20.41
C PRO A 20 -14.07 6.19 19.92
N LEU A 21 -13.03 5.40 19.59
CA LEU A 21 -11.83 5.92 18.95
C LEU A 21 -12.24 6.81 17.78
N THR A 22 -12.09 8.12 17.95
CA THR A 22 -12.43 9.09 16.92
C THR A 22 -11.32 9.03 15.88
N TRP A 23 -11.54 8.19 14.86
CA TRP A 23 -10.75 8.17 13.63
C TRP A 23 -11.06 9.42 12.79
N ASP A 24 -11.04 10.61 13.41
CA ASP A 24 -11.38 11.86 12.74
C ASP A 24 -10.22 12.32 11.86
N ASP A 25 -10.27 11.90 10.60
CA ASP A 25 -9.23 12.16 9.62
C ASP A 25 -9.65 13.27 8.66
N ALA A 26 -8.90 14.39 8.67
CA ALA A 26 -9.18 15.55 7.83
C ALA A 26 -9.25 15.23 6.33
N TYR A 27 -8.42 14.30 5.83
CA TYR A 27 -8.43 13.93 4.42
C TYR A 27 -9.70 13.18 4.05
N THR A 28 -10.14 12.27 4.91
CA THR A 28 -11.38 11.51 4.73
C THR A 28 -12.60 12.42 4.69
N ARG A 29 -12.69 13.36 5.64
CA ARG A 29 -13.75 14.38 5.64
C ARG A 29 -13.75 15.19 4.36
N HIS A 30 -12.58 15.65 3.91
CA HIS A 30 -12.48 16.46 2.71
C HIS A 30 -12.91 15.68 1.45
N VAL A 31 -12.42 14.45 1.27
CA VAL A 31 -12.81 13.59 0.14
C VAL A 31 -14.31 13.32 0.16
N THR A 32 -14.86 12.98 1.33
CA THR A 32 -16.31 12.72 1.51
C THR A 32 -17.14 13.94 1.15
N LEU A 33 -16.75 15.13 1.61
CA LEU A 33 -17.44 16.39 1.33
C LEU A 33 -17.42 16.71 -0.17
N VAL A 34 -16.26 16.59 -0.82
CA VAL A 34 -16.13 16.84 -2.26
C VAL A 34 -17.00 15.88 -3.07
N LEU A 35 -16.92 14.58 -2.81
CA LEU A 35 -17.71 13.59 -3.53
C LEU A 35 -19.21 13.75 -3.29
N SER A 36 -19.62 14.03 -2.06
CA SER A 36 -21.03 14.24 -1.72
C SER A 36 -21.59 15.49 -2.40
N SER A 37 -20.83 16.59 -2.42
CA SER A 37 -21.26 17.82 -3.08
C SER A 37 -21.39 17.62 -4.60
N ILE A 38 -20.42 16.95 -5.23
CA ILE A 38 -20.46 16.65 -6.67
C ILE A 38 -21.66 15.75 -7.01
N LEU A 39 -21.90 14.70 -6.23
CA LEU A 39 -22.92 13.70 -6.56
C LEU A 39 -24.35 14.16 -6.21
N PHE A 40 -24.54 14.86 -5.09
CA PHE A 40 -25.89 15.10 -4.55
C PHE A 40 -26.34 16.56 -4.64
N GLU A 41 -25.40 17.52 -4.63
CA GLU A 41 -25.73 18.95 -4.62
C GLU A 41 -25.59 19.56 -6.03
N ARG A 42 -24.58 19.13 -6.80
CA ARG A 42 -24.20 19.70 -8.09
C ARG A 42 -24.75 18.91 -9.27
N LYS A 43 -26.06 19.08 -9.51
CA LYS A 43 -26.76 18.45 -10.66
C LYS A 43 -26.15 18.79 -12.03
N ASP A 44 -25.47 19.92 -12.11
CA ASP A 44 -24.74 20.36 -13.31
C ASP A 44 -23.55 19.45 -13.66
N PHE A 45 -23.02 18.66 -12.73
CA PHE A 45 -21.92 17.72 -13.00
C PHE A 45 -22.36 16.33 -13.41
N CYS A 46 -23.66 16.00 -13.31
CA CYS A 46 -24.16 14.64 -13.54
C CYS A 46 -23.89 14.09 -14.95
N HIS A 47 -23.71 14.96 -15.95
CA HIS A 47 -23.45 14.55 -17.34
C HIS A 47 -21.96 14.47 -17.69
N VAL A 48 -21.07 14.89 -16.77
CA VAL A 48 -19.62 14.89 -16.99
C VAL A 48 -19.01 13.53 -16.66
N PHE A 49 -19.62 12.80 -15.73
CA PHE A 49 -19.13 11.50 -15.25
C PHE A 49 -19.89 10.35 -15.89
N SER A 50 -19.16 9.27 -16.19
CA SER A 50 -19.73 7.99 -16.58
C SER A 50 -20.45 7.31 -15.41
N THR A 51 -21.32 6.35 -15.73
CA THR A 51 -22.00 5.52 -14.71
C THR A 51 -21.00 4.76 -13.83
N GLU A 52 -19.86 4.34 -14.39
CA GLU A 52 -18.81 3.64 -13.65
C GLU A 52 -18.13 4.55 -12.62
N GLU A 53 -17.80 5.79 -12.99
CA GLU A 53 -17.20 6.78 -12.08
C GLU A 53 -18.15 7.14 -10.94
N VAL A 54 -19.43 7.33 -11.25
CA VAL A 54 -20.47 7.58 -10.24
C VAL A 54 -20.58 6.38 -9.30
N ALA A 55 -20.62 5.15 -9.83
CA ALA A 55 -20.68 3.94 -9.01
C ALA A 55 -19.46 3.81 -8.09
N LEU A 56 -18.25 4.11 -8.55
CA LEU A 56 -17.05 4.12 -7.71
C LEU A 56 -17.18 5.14 -6.57
N ALA A 57 -17.61 6.36 -6.86
CA ALA A 57 -17.79 7.39 -5.84
C ALA A 57 -18.88 7.01 -4.82
N THR A 58 -20.01 6.45 -5.27
CA THR A 58 -21.07 5.96 -4.38
C THR A 58 -20.58 4.82 -3.48
N ARG A 59 -19.83 3.84 -4.04
CA ARG A 59 -19.26 2.74 -3.26
C ARG A 59 -18.28 3.23 -2.19
N PHE A 60 -17.44 4.22 -2.51
CA PHE A 60 -16.56 4.82 -1.52
C PHE A 60 -17.34 5.44 -0.36
N LEU A 61 -18.43 6.16 -0.65
CA LEU A 61 -19.24 6.84 0.35
C LEU A 61 -20.12 5.89 1.20
N GLY A 62 -20.63 4.82 0.59
CA GLY A 62 -21.64 3.94 1.21
C GLY A 62 -21.14 2.58 1.67
N ASP A 63 -20.19 1.95 0.96
CA ASP A 63 -19.80 0.56 1.21
C ASP A 63 -18.60 0.44 2.15
N PHE A 64 -17.69 1.44 2.13
CA PHE A 64 -16.46 1.40 2.91
C PHE A 64 -16.68 1.81 4.36
N GLN A 65 -16.09 1.06 5.27
CA GLN A 65 -16.01 1.40 6.69
C GLN A 65 -15.10 2.63 6.92
N PRO A 66 -15.24 3.36 8.04
CA PRO A 66 -14.47 4.58 8.29
C PRO A 66 -12.95 4.40 8.14
N LEU A 67 -12.41 3.29 8.62
CA LEU A 67 -10.97 2.99 8.52
C LEU A 67 -10.52 2.69 7.08
N GLU A 68 -11.40 2.12 6.26
CA GLU A 68 -11.15 1.87 4.84
C GLU A 68 -11.16 3.20 4.07
N GLN A 69 -12.17 4.05 4.31
CA GLN A 69 -12.22 5.39 3.74
C GLN A 69 -10.97 6.20 4.11
N GLN A 70 -10.55 6.11 5.38
CA GLN A 70 -9.34 6.77 5.87
C GLN A 70 -8.07 6.32 5.17
N LEU A 71 -7.85 5.01 5.08
CA LEU A 71 -6.66 4.52 4.42
C LEU A 71 -6.67 4.97 2.95
N TYR A 72 -7.80 4.87 2.24
CA TYR A 72 -7.88 5.27 0.84
C TYR A 72 -7.62 6.77 0.65
N ALA A 73 -8.25 7.63 1.46
CA ALA A 73 -8.04 9.07 1.42
C ALA A 73 -6.56 9.44 1.64
N ARG A 74 -5.88 8.76 2.57
CA ARG A 74 -4.44 8.94 2.80
C ARG A 74 -3.59 8.45 1.62
N LEU A 75 -3.97 7.36 0.96
CA LEU A 75 -3.27 6.85 -0.22
C LEU A 75 -3.42 7.80 -1.42
N LEU A 76 -4.63 8.34 -1.63
CA LEU A 76 -4.94 9.27 -2.72
C LEU A 76 -4.06 10.54 -2.69
N GLN A 77 -3.71 11.00 -1.49
CA GLN A 77 -2.88 12.19 -1.29
C GLN A 77 -1.37 11.93 -1.42
N ARG A 78 -0.93 10.67 -1.39
CA ARG A 78 0.50 10.35 -1.48
C ARG A 78 0.98 10.47 -2.92
N GLN A 79 2.15 11.08 -3.07
CA GLN A 79 2.88 11.04 -4.33
C GLN A 79 3.42 9.63 -4.60
N GLY A 80 2.93 9.01 -5.68
CA GLY A 80 3.46 7.78 -6.25
C GLY A 80 2.60 6.54 -5.99
N GLY A 81 2.35 5.77 -7.06
CA GLY A 81 1.35 4.69 -7.07
C GLY A 81 1.77 3.33 -6.52
N TRP A 82 2.96 3.16 -5.94
CA TRP A 82 3.38 1.86 -5.36
C TRP A 82 3.88 2.04 -3.94
N ILE A 83 3.28 1.30 -3.01
CA ILE A 83 3.52 1.42 -1.58
C ILE A 83 3.67 0.02 -0.98
N LYS A 84 4.66 -0.15 -0.09
CA LYS A 84 4.78 -1.39 0.71
C LYS A 84 3.70 -1.45 1.77
N THR A 85 3.03 -2.59 1.90
CA THR A 85 2.01 -2.84 2.94
C THR A 85 2.56 -2.56 4.34
N THR A 86 3.85 -2.85 4.59
CA THR A 86 4.48 -2.56 5.89
C THR A 86 4.56 -1.07 6.21
N SER A 87 4.58 -0.19 5.21
CA SER A 87 4.55 1.26 5.44
C SER A 87 3.15 1.78 5.80
N LEU A 88 2.12 0.93 5.70
CA LEU A 88 0.75 1.29 6.03
C LEU A 88 0.43 1.17 7.52
N PHE A 89 1.19 0.38 8.29
CA PHE A 89 0.95 0.18 9.72
C PHE A 89 0.79 1.48 10.49
N ARG A 90 1.54 2.52 10.12
CA ARG A 90 1.48 3.85 10.75
C ARG A 90 0.12 4.54 10.67
N TYR A 91 -0.76 4.15 9.75
CA TYR A 91 -2.10 4.74 9.59
C TYR A 91 -3.14 4.08 10.51
N PHE A 92 -2.78 2.99 11.15
CA PHE A 92 -3.63 2.22 12.06
C PHE A 92 -3.26 2.49 13.53
N ILE A 93 -2.41 3.48 13.78
CA ILE A 93 -2.11 3.97 15.12
C ILE A 93 -3.06 5.14 15.37
N PRO A 94 -3.94 5.07 16.38
CA PRO A 94 -4.83 6.17 16.72
C PRO A 94 -4.06 7.44 17.04
N TYR A 95 -4.59 8.60 16.65
CA TYR A 95 -3.92 9.89 16.84
C TYR A 95 -3.61 10.17 18.32
N ASN A 96 -4.52 9.78 19.21
CA ASN A 96 -4.36 9.93 20.66
C ASN A 96 -3.17 9.12 21.20
N GLU A 97 -2.89 7.94 20.64
CA GLU A 97 -1.71 7.16 21.01
C GLU A 97 -0.39 7.76 20.49
N ILE A 98 -0.46 8.51 19.38
CA ILE A 98 0.70 9.22 18.82
C ILE A 98 1.05 10.42 19.69
N GLU A 99 0.05 11.17 20.20
CA GLU A 99 0.27 12.31 21.09
C GLU A 99 0.70 11.88 22.49
N PHE A 100 0.00 10.92 23.11
CA PHE A 100 0.35 10.42 24.45
C PHE A 100 1.77 9.88 24.53
N LYS A 101 2.23 9.24 23.44
CA LYS A 101 3.59 8.69 23.36
C LYS A 101 4.59 9.67 22.78
N ARG A 102 4.18 10.80 22.18
CA ARG A 102 5.12 11.87 21.79
C ARG A 102 5.73 12.54 23.01
N ASP A 103 4.90 12.77 24.03
CA ASP A 103 5.36 13.32 25.32
C ASP A 103 6.23 12.31 26.09
N GLU A 104 6.00 11.01 25.91
CA GLU A 104 6.83 9.93 26.49
C GLU A 104 8.12 9.63 25.69
N LEU A 105 8.12 9.90 24.36
CA LEU A 105 9.23 9.62 23.44
C LEU A 105 10.24 10.75 23.29
N LEU A 106 10.00 11.92 23.89
CA LEU A 106 11.04 12.95 23.99
C LEU A 106 12.24 12.49 24.85
N ASP A 107 12.10 11.39 25.61
CA ASP A 107 13.13 10.92 26.53
C ASP A 107 13.91 9.67 26.07
N LYS A 108 13.50 8.96 25.00
CA LYS A 108 14.23 7.77 24.51
C LYS A 108 14.24 7.62 22.98
N THR A 109 15.45 7.46 22.46
CA THR A 109 15.89 7.20 21.08
C THR A 109 15.06 6.17 20.30
N GLN A 110 15.18 6.21 18.95
CA GLN A 110 14.65 5.35 17.85
C GLN A 110 13.91 4.03 18.19
N SER A 111 14.31 3.31 19.23
CA SER A 111 13.70 2.09 19.78
C SER A 111 12.18 2.21 20.06
N GLY A 112 11.72 3.33 20.63
CA GLY A 112 10.29 3.48 20.97
C GLY A 112 9.36 3.61 19.75
N ARG A 113 9.89 4.09 18.61
CA ARG A 113 9.13 4.18 17.35
C ARG A 113 8.93 2.81 16.71
N GLU A 114 9.85 1.87 16.92
CA GLU A 114 9.75 0.50 16.42
C GLU A 114 8.75 -0.34 17.25
N GLN A 115 8.69 -0.14 18.57
CA GLN A 115 7.69 -0.78 19.43
C GLN A 115 6.25 -0.32 19.14
N LEU A 116 6.04 0.95 18.80
CA LEU A 116 4.71 1.46 18.44
C LEU A 116 4.17 0.86 17.14
N VAL A 117 5.04 0.62 16.16
CA VAL A 117 4.66 -0.04 14.91
C VAL A 117 4.40 -1.54 15.14
N GLN A 118 5.01 -2.13 16.17
CA GLN A 118 4.78 -3.53 16.56
C GLN A 118 3.44 -3.76 17.27
N SER A 119 2.82 -2.73 17.88
CA SER A 119 1.49 -2.86 18.50
C SER A 119 0.33 -2.81 17.49
N VAL A 120 0.60 -2.45 16.23
CA VAL A 120 -0.41 -2.47 15.17
C VAL A 120 -0.69 -3.92 14.77
N ASN A 121 -1.93 -4.35 14.98
CA ASN A 121 -2.34 -5.69 14.56
C ASN A 121 -2.24 -5.81 13.04
N ASN A 122 -1.28 -6.61 12.56
CA ASN A 122 -1.08 -6.90 11.14
C ASN A 122 -2.40 -7.32 10.46
N THR A 123 -3.28 -8.00 11.20
CA THR A 123 -4.57 -8.49 10.73
C THR A 123 -5.48 -7.37 10.21
N ASP A 124 -5.51 -6.22 10.87
CA ASP A 124 -6.41 -5.12 10.50
C ASP A 124 -5.95 -4.46 9.20
N VAL A 125 -4.64 -4.26 9.04
CA VAL A 125 -4.05 -3.74 7.79
C VAL A 125 -4.31 -4.70 6.64
N GLN A 126 -4.09 -5.99 6.84
CA GLN A 126 -4.33 -6.98 5.79
C GLN A 126 -5.82 -7.09 5.43
N ARG A 127 -6.72 -6.96 6.40
CA ARG A 127 -8.18 -6.94 6.16
C ARG A 127 -8.55 -5.74 5.30
N VAL A 128 -8.19 -4.53 5.72
CA VAL A 128 -8.55 -3.29 4.99
C VAL A 128 -7.95 -3.29 3.57
N VAL A 129 -6.69 -3.68 3.42
CA VAL A 129 -6.06 -3.79 2.09
C VAL A 129 -6.77 -4.81 1.21
N ARG A 130 -7.23 -5.93 1.78
CA ARG A 130 -8.00 -6.94 1.04
C ARG A 130 -9.34 -6.39 0.56
N VAL A 131 -10.10 -5.70 1.43
CA VAL A 131 -11.37 -5.07 1.04
C VAL A 131 -11.17 -4.10 -0.14
N MET A 132 -10.12 -3.28 -0.10
CA MET A 132 -9.81 -2.36 -1.20
C MET A 132 -9.39 -3.06 -2.50
N LEU A 133 -8.62 -4.16 -2.39
CA LEU A 133 -8.23 -4.97 -3.53
C LEU A 133 -9.46 -5.61 -4.18
N ASP A 134 -10.32 -6.22 -3.37
CA ASP A 134 -11.55 -6.88 -3.82
C ASP A 134 -12.53 -5.86 -4.42
N ALA A 135 -12.53 -4.62 -3.89
CA ALA A 135 -13.35 -3.53 -4.41
C ALA A 135 -12.81 -2.89 -5.70
N GLY A 136 -11.55 -3.15 -6.08
CA GLY A 136 -10.89 -2.57 -7.25
C GLY A 136 -10.32 -1.16 -7.03
N PHE A 137 -10.20 -0.69 -5.79
CA PHE A 137 -9.68 0.65 -5.46
C PHE A 137 -8.14 0.69 -5.38
N VAL A 138 -7.50 -0.46 -5.20
CA VAL A 138 -6.04 -0.60 -5.22
C VAL A 138 -5.64 -1.85 -6.01
N GLU A 139 -4.41 -1.89 -6.51
CA GLU A 139 -3.87 -3.03 -7.25
C GLU A 139 -2.74 -3.72 -6.45
N ALA A 140 -2.72 -5.05 -6.46
CA ALA A 140 -1.63 -5.83 -5.86
C ALA A 140 -0.40 -5.86 -6.78
N PHE A 141 0.77 -5.99 -6.18
CA PHE A 141 2.02 -6.23 -6.91
C PHE A 141 2.35 -7.73 -7.00
N PRO A 142 2.73 -8.25 -8.19
CA PRO A 142 2.74 -7.56 -9.48
C PRO A 142 1.32 -7.40 -10.03
N VAL A 143 1.17 -6.46 -10.95
CA VAL A 143 -0.07 -6.29 -11.71
C VAL A 143 -0.30 -7.57 -12.51
N THR A 144 -1.19 -8.43 -12.04
CA THR A 144 -1.63 -9.65 -12.73
C THR A 144 -2.88 -9.41 -13.57
N SER A 145 -3.65 -8.35 -13.25
CA SER A 145 -4.86 -8.00 -13.98
C SER A 145 -4.56 -6.97 -15.06
N THR A 146 -4.55 -7.40 -16.31
CA THR A 146 -4.53 -6.52 -17.48
C THR A 146 -5.93 -6.05 -17.88
N ALA A 147 -6.97 -6.39 -17.11
CA ALA A 147 -8.37 -6.20 -17.49
C ALA A 147 -8.79 -4.72 -17.65
N SER A 148 -8.01 -3.76 -17.16
CA SER A 148 -8.38 -2.34 -17.17
C SER A 148 -7.48 -1.42 -18.01
N ARG A 149 -6.55 -1.95 -18.82
CA ARG A 149 -5.54 -1.11 -19.52
C ARG A 149 -5.58 -1.12 -21.05
N LEU A 150 -6.62 -1.66 -21.68
CA LEU A 150 -6.78 -1.54 -23.13
C LEU A 150 -7.84 -0.48 -23.47
N PRO A 151 -7.51 0.53 -24.28
CA PRO A 151 -8.52 1.33 -24.98
C PRO A 151 -9.33 0.38 -25.86
N HIS A 152 -10.66 0.50 -25.74
CA HIS A 152 -11.64 -0.24 -26.49
C HIS A 152 -11.62 0.21 -27.96
N MET A 153 -10.66 -0.26 -28.78
CA MET A 153 -10.72 -0.19 -30.26
C MET A 153 -9.88 -1.30 -30.90
N ALA A 154 -10.56 -2.33 -31.41
CA ALA A 154 -10.20 -3.04 -32.64
C ALA A 154 -11.24 -4.14 -32.91
N THR A 155 -12.36 -3.75 -33.52
CA THR A 155 -13.03 -4.63 -34.48
C THR A 155 -12.26 -4.55 -35.79
N VAL A 156 -11.77 -5.67 -36.31
CA VAL A 156 -11.81 -6.13 -37.72
C VAL A 156 -10.79 -7.26 -37.87
N ALA A 157 -11.27 -8.37 -38.42
CA ALA A 157 -10.62 -9.66 -38.52
C ALA A 157 -9.49 -9.74 -39.58
N ASP A 158 -8.62 -10.74 -39.37
CA ASP A 158 -7.87 -11.53 -40.36
C ASP A 158 -6.53 -11.02 -40.92
N HIS A 159 -5.80 -10.17 -40.18
CA HIS A 159 -4.35 -9.91 -40.41
C HIS A 159 -3.45 -10.23 -39.18
N ASP A 160 -3.96 -11.03 -38.24
CA ASP A 160 -3.64 -10.92 -36.81
C ASP A 160 -2.56 -11.87 -36.25
N ARG A 161 -1.51 -12.25 -37.00
CA ARG A 161 -0.35 -12.95 -36.37
C ARG A 161 0.83 -12.02 -36.10
N PHE A 162 1.24 -11.22 -37.07
CA PHE A 162 2.35 -10.28 -36.90
C PHE A 162 1.99 -9.10 -35.97
N ASN A 163 0.75 -8.63 -36.03
CA ASN A 163 0.26 -7.60 -35.10
C ASN A 163 0.15 -8.12 -33.66
N ASN A 164 -0.29 -9.37 -33.48
CA ASN A 164 -0.41 -9.97 -32.15
C ASN A 164 0.95 -10.17 -31.46
N ASP A 165 1.99 -10.59 -32.18
CA ASP A 165 3.33 -10.73 -31.59
C ASP A 165 3.95 -9.38 -31.20
N LYS A 166 3.74 -8.35 -32.02
CA LYS A 166 4.20 -6.98 -31.71
C LYS A 166 3.46 -6.42 -30.49
N LEU A 167 2.14 -6.57 -30.46
CA LEU A 167 1.28 -6.09 -29.37
C LEU A 167 1.59 -6.81 -28.04
N LYS A 168 1.85 -8.12 -28.12
CA LYS A 168 2.33 -8.92 -26.98
C LYS A 168 3.69 -8.44 -26.46
N GLN A 169 4.64 -8.14 -27.34
CA GLN A 169 5.94 -7.61 -26.93
C GLN A 169 5.86 -6.20 -26.32
N GLU A 170 4.98 -5.34 -26.83
CA GLU A 170 4.72 -4.01 -26.27
C GLU A 170 4.09 -4.12 -24.88
N GLN A 171 3.12 -5.01 -24.72
CA GLN A 171 2.51 -5.29 -23.42
C GLN A 171 3.54 -5.81 -22.42
N GLU A 172 4.38 -6.79 -22.81
CA GLU A 172 5.45 -7.30 -21.94
C GLU A 172 6.44 -6.21 -21.51
N ARG A 173 6.75 -5.25 -22.39
CA ARG A 173 7.61 -4.10 -22.08
C ARG A 173 6.92 -3.15 -21.10
N ALA A 174 5.64 -2.82 -21.32
CA ALA A 174 4.86 -1.95 -20.44
C ALA A 174 4.70 -2.56 -19.03
N THR A 175 4.44 -3.86 -18.95
CA THR A 175 4.40 -4.59 -17.68
C THR A 175 5.75 -4.55 -16.99
N LEU A 176 6.85 -4.78 -17.71
CA LEU A 176 8.19 -4.70 -17.14
C LEU A 176 8.51 -3.29 -16.60
N ASP A 177 8.19 -2.24 -17.35
CA ASP A 177 8.43 -0.87 -16.91
C ASP A 177 7.59 -0.49 -15.69
N THR A 178 6.34 -0.99 -15.61
CA THR A 178 5.50 -0.86 -14.41
C THR A 178 6.16 -1.55 -13.22
N VAL A 179 6.65 -2.77 -13.40
CA VAL A 179 7.35 -3.54 -12.35
C VAL A 179 8.62 -2.84 -11.89
N LEU A 180 9.44 -2.35 -12.81
CA LEU A 180 10.68 -1.65 -12.49
C LEU A 180 10.40 -0.32 -11.75
N THR A 181 9.31 0.36 -12.09
CA THR A 181 8.86 1.57 -11.39
C THR A 181 8.43 1.25 -9.96
N ALA A 182 7.67 0.17 -9.77
CA ALA A 182 7.26 -0.30 -8.44
C ALA A 182 8.47 -0.65 -7.57
N VAL A 183 9.42 -1.42 -8.14
CA VAL A 183 10.66 -1.80 -7.47
C VAL A 183 11.50 -0.57 -7.12
N ALA A 184 11.69 0.38 -8.04
CA ALA A 184 12.47 1.59 -7.77
C ALA A 184 11.91 2.40 -6.59
N ARG A 185 10.58 2.50 -6.48
CA ARG A 185 9.93 3.22 -5.38
C ARG A 185 10.00 2.44 -4.07
N CYS A 186 9.56 1.19 -4.09
CA CYS A 186 9.37 0.42 -2.87
C CYS A 186 10.64 -0.22 -2.33
N ALA A 187 11.57 -0.64 -3.20
CA ALA A 187 12.70 -1.44 -2.76
C ALA A 187 13.73 -0.62 -1.97
N SER A 188 14.29 -1.23 -0.92
CA SER A 188 15.44 -0.71 -0.19
C SER A 188 16.74 -1.03 -0.95
N THR A 189 17.84 -0.35 -0.59
CA THR A 189 19.17 -0.63 -1.16
C THR A 189 19.56 -2.10 -0.99
N LEU A 190 19.30 -2.68 0.19
CA LEU A 190 19.57 -4.09 0.47
C LEU A 190 18.74 -5.01 -0.44
N GLU A 191 17.45 -4.76 -0.56
CA GLU A 191 16.56 -5.53 -1.45
C GLU A 191 17.00 -5.47 -2.91
N LEU A 192 17.43 -4.31 -3.39
CA LEU A 192 17.94 -4.16 -4.76
C LEU A 192 19.24 -4.93 -4.97
N SER A 193 20.16 -4.93 -4.01
CA SER A 193 21.40 -5.71 -4.09
C SER A 193 21.14 -7.22 -4.14
N ILE A 194 20.15 -7.69 -3.36
CA ILE A 194 19.74 -9.10 -3.34
C ILE A 194 19.04 -9.47 -4.65
N LEU A 195 18.15 -8.61 -5.16
CA LEU A 195 17.50 -8.78 -6.45
C LEU A 195 18.53 -8.86 -7.58
N PHE A 196 19.50 -7.96 -7.60
CA PHE A 196 20.58 -7.96 -8.58
C PHE A 196 21.40 -9.25 -8.53
N LYS A 197 21.77 -9.71 -7.33
CA LYS A 197 22.46 -10.99 -7.13
C LYS A 197 21.60 -12.17 -7.61
N LYS A 198 20.29 -12.13 -7.39
CA LYS A 198 19.37 -13.18 -7.87
C LYS A 198 19.29 -13.21 -9.39
N MET A 199 19.35 -12.06 -10.06
CA MET A 199 19.29 -11.96 -11.52
C MET A 199 20.60 -12.33 -12.21
N THR A 200 21.75 -12.03 -11.61
CA THR A 200 23.07 -12.15 -12.29
C THR A 200 24.02 -13.16 -11.65
N GLY A 201 23.75 -13.64 -10.44
CA GLY A 201 24.69 -14.42 -9.62
C GLY A 201 25.74 -13.58 -8.89
N SER A 202 26.01 -12.36 -9.37
CA SER A 202 27.07 -11.49 -8.86
C SER A 202 26.59 -10.52 -7.78
N LYS A 203 27.43 -10.28 -6.78
CA LYS A 203 27.17 -9.22 -5.79
C LYS A 203 27.44 -7.86 -6.43
N LYS A 204 26.57 -6.89 -6.14
CA LYS A 204 26.80 -5.49 -6.46
C LYS A 204 26.48 -4.65 -5.24
N HIS A 205 27.36 -3.72 -4.94
CA HIS A 205 27.22 -2.72 -3.89
C HIS A 205 27.18 -1.35 -4.54
N GLY A 206 26.50 -0.40 -3.91
CA GLY A 206 26.35 0.96 -4.44
C GLY A 206 25.14 1.66 -3.85
N THR A 207 24.86 2.86 -4.35
CA THR A 207 23.68 3.61 -3.93
C THR A 207 22.41 2.96 -4.47
N LYS A 208 21.24 3.36 -3.93
CA LYS A 208 19.94 2.91 -4.44
C LYS A 208 19.78 3.21 -5.93
N VAL A 209 20.28 4.35 -6.40
CA VAL A 209 20.21 4.77 -7.81
C VAL A 209 21.05 3.85 -8.69
N ASP A 210 22.29 3.58 -8.29
CA ASP A 210 23.21 2.72 -9.06
C ASP A 210 22.71 1.28 -9.16
N LEU A 211 22.20 0.75 -8.05
CA LEU A 211 21.64 -0.60 -8.00
C LEU A 211 20.38 -0.69 -8.85
N MET A 212 19.50 0.31 -8.81
CA MET A 212 18.29 0.32 -9.64
C MET A 212 18.63 0.45 -11.13
N ALA A 213 19.61 1.28 -11.49
CA ALA A 213 20.10 1.38 -12.86
C ALA A 213 20.66 0.03 -13.35
N ALA A 214 21.42 -0.66 -12.51
CA ALA A 214 21.95 -1.98 -12.82
C ALA A 214 20.83 -3.03 -13.01
N VAL A 215 19.86 -3.07 -12.10
CA VAL A 215 18.68 -3.96 -12.22
C VAL A 215 17.91 -3.67 -13.50
N ARG A 216 17.66 -2.38 -13.83
CA ARG A 216 16.98 -1.97 -15.05
C ARG A 216 17.72 -2.43 -16.30
N ASN A 217 19.04 -2.25 -16.35
CA ASN A 217 19.85 -2.67 -17.49
C ASN A 217 19.74 -4.18 -17.70
N VAL A 218 19.98 -4.98 -16.65
CA VAL A 218 19.89 -6.44 -16.72
C VAL A 218 18.48 -6.89 -17.13
N ALA A 219 17.43 -6.32 -16.54
CA ALA A 219 16.05 -6.68 -16.86
C ALA A 219 15.64 -6.37 -18.31
N LYS A 220 16.19 -5.29 -18.89
CA LYS A 220 15.87 -4.88 -20.27
C LYS A 220 16.68 -5.63 -21.32
N THR A 221 17.94 -5.97 -21.02
CA THR A 221 18.88 -6.58 -21.98
C THR A 221 18.91 -8.11 -21.91
N GLN A 222 18.78 -8.71 -20.74
CA GLN A 222 18.89 -10.16 -20.58
C GLN A 222 17.56 -10.86 -20.85
N LYS A 223 17.66 -12.01 -21.52
CA LYS A 223 16.57 -12.95 -21.77
C LYS A 223 16.92 -14.32 -21.21
N ARG A 224 15.90 -15.09 -20.87
CA ARG A 224 16.02 -16.49 -20.51
C ARG A 224 16.32 -17.33 -21.76
N ILE A 225 16.73 -18.57 -21.56
CA ILE A 225 17.05 -19.54 -22.63
C ILE A 225 15.86 -19.75 -23.57
N ASN A 226 14.63 -19.70 -23.04
CA ASN A 226 13.39 -19.78 -23.82
C ASN A 226 13.02 -18.45 -24.54
N GLY A 227 13.91 -17.46 -24.56
CA GLY A 227 13.68 -16.15 -25.19
C GLY A 227 12.81 -15.18 -24.38
N SER A 228 12.21 -15.60 -23.26
CA SER A 228 11.36 -14.73 -22.44
C SER A 228 12.19 -13.75 -21.60
N ARG A 229 11.58 -12.64 -21.17
CA ARG A 229 12.22 -11.70 -20.24
C ARG A 229 12.44 -12.32 -18.85
N LEU A 230 13.35 -11.71 -18.08
CA LEU A 230 13.56 -12.08 -16.67
C LEU A 230 12.32 -11.75 -15.82
N PRO A 231 11.86 -12.67 -14.95
CA PRO A 231 10.67 -12.46 -14.14
C PRO A 231 10.98 -11.64 -12.88
N VAL A 232 11.36 -10.37 -13.07
CA VAL A 232 11.79 -9.45 -11.99
C VAL A 232 10.77 -9.37 -10.85
N ALA A 233 9.48 -9.29 -11.19
CA ALA A 233 8.39 -9.27 -10.21
C ALA A 233 8.38 -10.51 -9.31
N GLN A 234 8.51 -11.71 -9.90
CA GLN A 234 8.50 -12.97 -9.16
C GLN A 234 9.72 -13.07 -8.26
N PHE A 235 10.91 -12.65 -8.73
CA PHE A 235 12.11 -12.61 -7.91
C PHE A 235 11.94 -11.69 -6.69
N MET A 236 11.33 -10.53 -6.87
CA MET A 236 11.05 -9.61 -5.77
C MET A 236 10.01 -10.18 -4.79
N GLN A 237 8.92 -10.78 -5.28
CA GLN A 237 7.91 -11.41 -4.44
C GLN A 237 8.47 -12.56 -3.61
N GLN A 238 9.28 -13.44 -4.22
CA GLN A 238 9.92 -14.56 -3.52
C GLN A 238 10.79 -14.09 -2.36
N TYR A 239 11.45 -12.94 -2.51
CA TYR A 239 12.21 -12.34 -1.42
C TYR A 239 11.28 -11.78 -0.34
N LEU A 240 10.31 -10.95 -0.71
CA LEU A 240 9.41 -10.31 0.24
C LEU A 240 8.61 -11.33 1.07
N ALA A 241 8.17 -12.43 0.45
CA ALA A 241 7.48 -13.53 1.14
C ALA A 241 8.35 -14.25 2.19
N ARG A 242 9.69 -14.21 2.06
CA ARG A 242 10.61 -14.80 3.03
C ARG A 242 10.91 -13.88 4.22
N VAL A 243 10.76 -12.57 4.04
CA VAL A 243 11.15 -11.56 5.03
C VAL A 243 9.96 -11.06 5.84
N VAL A 244 8.76 -10.99 5.24
CA VAL A 244 7.54 -10.68 5.97
C VAL A 244 7.02 -11.97 6.59
N PRO A 245 6.89 -12.08 7.93
CA PRO A 245 6.34 -13.28 8.54
C PRO A 245 4.92 -13.49 8.01
N SER A 246 4.75 -14.51 7.17
CA SER A 246 3.41 -15.02 6.88
C SER A 246 2.88 -15.60 8.20
N ARG A 247 1.66 -15.22 8.57
CA ARG A 247 0.89 -15.70 9.72
C ARG A 247 1.34 -17.05 10.31
N GLY A 248 1.45 -17.11 11.63
CA GLY A 248 1.17 -18.29 12.45
C GLY A 248 1.69 -19.61 11.89
N LYS A 249 2.98 -19.89 12.08
CA LYS A 249 3.35 -21.27 12.40
C LYS A 249 2.76 -21.54 13.78
N THR A 250 1.60 -22.18 13.83
CA THR A 250 1.31 -23.07 14.95
C THR A 250 2.48 -24.03 15.03
N ILE A 251 3.26 -23.87 16.09
CA ILE A 251 4.14 -24.92 16.56
C ILE A 251 3.16 -26.02 17.01
N GLY A 252 3.10 -27.08 16.22
CA GLY A 252 2.42 -28.34 16.48
C GLY A 252 3.17 -29.39 15.68
#